data_AF-A0A9E3KGS4-F1
#
_entry.id   AF-A0A9E3KGS4-F1
#
_cell.length_a   1.000
_cell.length_b   1.000
_cell.length_c   1.000
_cell.angle_alpha   90.00
_cell.angle_beta   90.00
_cell.angle_gamma   90.00
#
_symmetry.space_group_name_H-M   'P 1'
#
loop_
_entity.id
_entity.type
_entity.pdbx_description
1 polymer ?
#
loop_
_entity_poly.entity_id
_entity_poly.type
_entity_poly.pdbx_seq_one_letter_code
_entity_poly.pdbx_strand_id
1 'polypeptide(L)'
;MAGNLQRVVTGSWSLLLLLLLSAKCNEEKDPEFVFMTFEIPITINPTGETLTLGDTLWINGQFSDTLLDIHSGKYFKLKNFDFKSKICISRINNNQLYTSQQQPAFNEFSYYGDVYQTSSICGPVTFNYSNGQYFYKVALIPKNTGVFNIFVNRPVDLHGFPDEQIDLVPYINLGVASDGRKKIPVYEAFLFIVNNGSTNFELFKQYAKPGTDIVPSEEKGSFTFRVVE
;
A
#
# COMPACT_ATOMS: atom_id res chain seq x y z
N MET A 1 13.53 -55.28 78.08
CA MET A 1 14.52 -54.39 77.45
C MET A 1 13.79 -53.52 76.44
N ALA A 2 13.57 -52.25 76.82
CA ALA A 2 13.15 -51.17 75.94
C ALA A 2 14.36 -50.71 75.10
N GLY A 3 14.24 -50.07 73.93
CA GLY A 3 13.05 -49.50 73.33
C GLY A 3 13.25 -49.02 71.88
N ASN A 4 12.15 -48.44 71.42
CA ASN A 4 11.85 -47.78 70.16
C ASN A 4 12.87 -46.71 69.73
N LEU A 5 13.09 -46.54 68.42
CA LEU A 5 13.27 -45.21 67.82
C LEU A 5 13.07 -45.24 66.29
N GLN A 6 11.84 -44.93 65.86
CA GLN A 6 11.54 -44.41 64.53
C GLN A 6 12.24 -43.04 64.37
N ARG A 7 12.93 -42.82 63.24
CA ARG A 7 13.46 -41.49 62.89
C ARG A 7 12.70 -40.93 61.70
N VAL A 8 12.06 -39.79 61.98
CA VAL A 8 11.22 -38.98 61.11
C VAL A 8 12.02 -38.37 59.97
N VAL A 9 11.47 -38.46 58.75
CA VAL A 9 11.87 -37.69 57.57
C VAL A 9 11.13 -36.36 57.60
N THR A 10 11.83 -35.23 57.73
CA THR A 10 11.29 -33.92 57.33
C THR A 10 12.43 -32.93 57.13
N GLY A 11 12.77 -32.61 55.88
CA GLY A 11 13.70 -31.52 55.62
C GLY A 11 14.37 -31.50 54.26
N SER A 12 13.62 -31.62 53.15
CA SER A 12 14.13 -31.17 51.83
C SER A 12 13.07 -31.11 50.73
N TRP A 13 11.80 -30.89 51.06
CA TRP A 13 10.73 -30.77 50.04
C TRP A 13 10.16 -29.34 49.95
N SER A 14 10.40 -28.50 50.95
CA SER A 14 9.89 -27.12 51.00
C SER A 14 10.62 -26.15 50.07
N LEU A 15 11.91 -26.37 49.77
CA LEU A 15 12.66 -25.48 48.86
C LEU A 15 12.26 -25.68 47.38
N LEU A 16 11.89 -26.90 46.99
CA LEU A 16 11.50 -27.22 45.62
C LEU A 16 10.12 -26.64 45.26
N LEU A 17 9.20 -26.58 46.23
CA LEU A 17 7.88 -25.95 46.06
C LEU A 17 7.95 -24.42 45.97
N LEU A 18 8.92 -23.77 46.62
CA LEU A 18 9.13 -22.32 46.53
C LEU A 18 9.74 -21.88 45.19
N LEU A 19 10.52 -22.74 44.52
CA LEU A 19 11.07 -22.48 43.18
C LEU A 19 10.03 -22.68 42.05
N LEU A 20 8.98 -23.46 42.29
CA LEU A 20 7.91 -23.69 41.31
C LEU A 20 6.80 -22.62 41.35
N LEU A 21 6.71 -21.83 42.42
CA LEU A 21 5.72 -20.75 42.56
C LEU A 21 6.18 -19.40 41.98
N SER A 22 7.46 -19.24 41.63
CA SER A 22 7.99 -18.04 40.98
C SER A 22 7.95 -18.11 39.45
N ALA A 23 7.56 -19.25 38.87
CA ALA A 23 7.20 -19.35 37.46
C ALA A 23 5.78 -18.78 37.24
N LYS A 24 5.60 -17.48 37.51
CA LYS A 24 4.52 -16.73 36.86
C LYS A 24 4.82 -16.80 35.37
N CYS A 25 4.12 -17.67 34.65
CA CYS A 25 3.93 -17.53 33.22
C CYS A 25 3.38 -16.11 33.01
N ASN A 26 4.24 -15.17 32.61
CA ASN A 26 3.77 -13.93 32.03
C ASN A 26 3.12 -14.34 30.70
N GLU A 27 1.80 -14.52 30.70
CA GLU A 27 1.04 -14.56 29.46
C GLU A 27 1.38 -13.30 28.67
N GLU A 28 2.03 -13.49 27.52
CA GLU A 28 2.26 -12.41 26.58
C GLU A 28 0.87 -11.94 26.13
N LYS A 29 0.56 -10.68 26.44
CA LYS A 29 -0.73 -10.11 26.04
C LYS A 29 -0.82 -10.09 24.52
N ASP A 30 -2.02 -10.36 24.00
CA ASP A 30 -2.29 -10.27 22.57
C ASP A 30 -1.81 -8.93 22.00
N PRO A 31 -1.17 -8.90 20.83
CA PRO A 31 -0.65 -7.66 20.26
C PRO A 31 -1.78 -6.69 19.89
N GLU A 32 -1.44 -5.40 19.88
CA GLU A 32 -2.28 -4.36 19.29
C GLU A 32 -1.86 -4.17 17.83
N PHE A 33 -2.75 -4.46 16.89
CA PHE A 33 -2.53 -4.21 15.47
C PHE A 33 -2.86 -2.76 15.12
N VAL A 34 -1.92 -2.08 14.46
CA VAL A 34 -2.05 -0.66 14.07
C VAL A 34 -2.02 -0.60 12.56
N PHE A 35 -3.19 -0.36 11.95
CA PHE A 35 -3.33 -0.21 10.51
C PHE A 35 -2.71 1.10 10.03
N MET A 36 -1.94 1.02 8.95
CA MET A 36 -1.15 2.14 8.41
C MET A 36 -1.48 2.35 6.94
N THR A 37 -1.74 3.62 6.60
CA THR A 37 -1.98 4.04 5.23
C THR A 37 -1.02 5.17 4.87
N PHE A 38 -0.20 4.96 3.84
CA PHE A 38 0.82 5.93 3.43
C PHE A 38 0.45 6.66 2.15
N GLU A 39 0.66 7.98 2.13
CA GLU A 39 0.53 8.77 0.89
C GLU A 39 1.80 8.69 0.04
N ILE A 40 1.63 8.43 -1.26
CA ILE A 40 2.73 8.36 -2.23
C ILE A 40 2.44 9.33 -3.38
N PRO A 41 3.25 10.40 -3.56
CA PRO A 41 2.98 11.37 -4.59
C PRO A 41 3.43 10.87 -5.97
N ILE A 42 2.59 11.06 -6.97
CA ILE A 42 2.84 10.76 -8.38
C ILE A 42 2.53 12.02 -9.20
N THR A 43 3.34 12.29 -10.21
CA THR A 43 3.12 13.41 -11.13
C THR A 43 2.89 12.91 -12.54
N ILE A 44 1.85 13.40 -13.20
CA ILE A 44 1.50 13.10 -14.59
C ILE A 44 1.47 14.40 -15.38
N ASN A 45 2.24 14.45 -16.47
CA ASN A 45 2.36 15.62 -17.35
C ASN A 45 2.16 15.26 -18.83
N PRO A 46 1.51 16.11 -19.65
CA PRO A 46 0.82 17.33 -19.25
C PRO A 46 -0.36 17.06 -18.31
N THR A 47 -0.75 18.06 -17.50
CA THR A 47 -1.85 17.94 -16.54
C THR A 47 -3.22 18.22 -17.14
N GLY A 48 -3.27 18.71 -18.39
CA GLY A 48 -4.51 19.07 -19.06
C GLY A 48 -5.42 17.87 -19.37
N GLU A 49 -6.69 18.17 -19.61
CA GLU A 49 -7.72 17.15 -19.93
C GLU A 49 -7.64 16.60 -21.35
N THR A 50 -6.88 17.25 -22.23
CA THR A 50 -6.78 16.89 -23.66
C THR A 50 -5.34 16.63 -24.04
N LEU A 51 -5.14 15.55 -24.79
CA LEU A 51 -3.87 15.11 -25.36
C LEU A 51 -4.09 14.85 -26.85
N THR A 52 -3.12 15.17 -27.70
CA THR A 52 -3.19 14.83 -29.14
C THR A 52 -2.60 13.44 -29.36
N LEU A 53 -3.06 12.73 -30.39
CA LEU A 53 -2.41 11.50 -30.82
C LEU A 53 -0.93 11.74 -31.09
N GLY A 54 -0.08 10.86 -30.54
CA GLY A 54 1.37 10.97 -30.65
C GLY A 54 2.04 11.86 -29.61
N ASP A 55 1.28 12.65 -28.83
CA ASP A 55 1.84 13.36 -27.67
C ASP A 55 2.29 12.37 -26.59
N THR A 56 3.24 12.80 -25.77
CA THR A 56 3.77 11.99 -24.67
C THR A 56 3.20 12.43 -23.33
N LEU A 57 2.58 11.49 -22.62
CA LEU A 57 2.24 11.62 -21.22
C LEU A 57 3.34 11.02 -20.35
N TRP A 58 3.93 11.81 -19.47
CA TRP A 58 4.99 11.41 -18.55
C TRP A 58 4.44 11.16 -17.16
N ILE A 59 4.68 9.97 -16.62
CA ILE A 59 4.35 9.60 -15.25
C ILE A 59 5.65 9.50 -14.47
N ASN A 60 5.73 10.25 -13.38
CA ASN A 60 6.91 10.36 -12.54
C ASN A 60 6.54 10.08 -11.09
N GLY A 61 7.31 9.25 -10.42
CA GLY A 61 7.33 9.14 -8.96
C GLY A 61 8.68 9.63 -8.46
N GLN A 62 8.71 10.69 -7.67
CA GLN A 62 9.92 11.15 -7.01
C GLN A 62 9.58 11.60 -5.60
N PHE A 63 9.98 10.82 -4.60
CA PHE A 63 9.61 11.07 -3.21
C PHE A 63 10.64 10.53 -2.21
N SER A 64 10.60 11.06 -0.98
CA SER A 64 11.46 10.62 0.11
C SER A 64 11.03 9.25 0.64
N ASP A 65 11.98 8.48 1.18
CA ASP A 65 11.68 7.26 1.93
C ASP A 65 10.98 7.48 3.28
N THR A 66 10.72 8.75 3.64
CA THR A 66 9.98 9.14 4.83
C THR A 66 8.56 9.55 4.42
N LEU A 67 7.59 8.67 4.70
CA LEU A 67 6.20 8.78 4.25
C LEU A 67 5.26 9.13 5.40
N LEU A 68 4.23 9.92 5.12
CA LEU A 68 3.16 10.24 6.05
C LEU A 68 2.20 9.06 6.18
N ASP A 69 2.00 8.56 7.39
CA ASP A 69 0.85 7.73 7.73
C ASP A 69 -0.35 8.62 8.07
N ILE A 70 -1.42 8.53 7.29
CA ILE A 70 -2.56 9.44 7.39
C ILE A 70 -3.38 9.24 8.66
N HIS A 71 -3.34 8.05 9.27
CA HIS A 71 -4.10 7.75 10.48
C HIS A 71 -3.49 8.40 11.71
N SER A 72 -2.17 8.24 11.88
CA SER A 72 -1.46 8.79 13.04
C SER A 72 -0.94 10.21 12.82
N GLY A 73 -0.90 10.69 11.57
CA GLY A 73 -0.29 11.98 11.21
C GLY A 73 1.24 12.00 11.38
N LYS A 74 1.87 10.83 11.52
CA LYS A 74 3.31 10.68 11.75
C LYS A 74 4.02 10.24 10.48
N TYR A 75 5.30 10.58 10.41
CA TYR A 75 6.17 10.14 9.32
C TYR A 75 6.95 8.89 9.71
N PHE A 76 6.98 7.91 8.81
CA PHE A 76 7.71 6.66 8.98
C PHE A 76 8.67 6.45 7.82
N LYS A 77 9.82 5.85 8.12
CA LYS A 77 10.86 5.60 7.14
C LYS A 77 10.71 4.19 6.56
N LEU A 78 10.34 4.10 5.29
CA LEU A 78 10.31 2.86 4.52
C LEU A 78 11.51 2.86 3.57
N LYS A 79 12.68 2.41 4.04
CA LYS A 79 13.93 2.40 3.28
C LYS A 79 14.01 1.19 2.34
N ASN A 80 14.27 1.43 1.05
CA ASN A 80 14.45 0.36 0.03
C ASN A 80 13.30 -0.68 0.04
N PHE A 81 12.08 -0.17 0.11
CA PHE A 81 10.85 -0.92 0.24
C PHE A 81 10.24 -1.20 -1.14
N ASP A 82 9.75 -2.42 -1.34
CA ASP A 82 9.00 -2.79 -2.54
C ASP A 82 7.50 -2.57 -2.32
N PHE A 83 6.97 -1.54 -2.98
CA PHE A 83 5.55 -1.17 -2.89
C PHE A 83 4.63 -2.11 -3.67
N LYS A 84 5.16 -3.09 -4.43
CA LYS A 84 4.42 -4.09 -5.22
C LYS A 84 3.27 -3.50 -6.06
N SER A 85 3.44 -2.25 -6.49
CA SER A 85 2.38 -1.46 -7.10
C SER A 85 2.28 -1.72 -8.59
N LYS A 86 1.12 -1.41 -9.18
CA LYS A 86 0.89 -1.58 -10.62
C LYS A 86 0.23 -0.33 -11.17
N ILE A 87 0.58 0.06 -12.37
CA ILE A 87 -0.13 1.09 -13.12
C ILE A 87 -1.08 0.43 -14.09
N CYS A 88 -2.34 0.84 -14.06
CA CYS A 88 -3.40 0.33 -14.91
C CYS A 88 -3.97 1.47 -15.76
N ILE A 89 -4.44 1.13 -16.95
CA ILE A 89 -5.07 2.08 -17.86
C ILE A 89 -6.38 1.48 -18.33
N SER A 90 -7.46 2.23 -18.20
CA SER A 90 -8.78 1.86 -18.71
C SER A 90 -9.26 2.88 -19.72
N ARG A 91 -9.89 2.42 -20.79
CA ARG A 91 -10.71 3.24 -21.68
C ARG A 91 -12.07 3.39 -21.01
N ILE A 92 -12.47 4.62 -20.71
CA ILE A 92 -13.73 4.93 -20.04
C ILE A 92 -14.73 5.50 -21.05
N ASN A 93 -15.88 4.84 -21.21
CA ASN A 93 -16.87 5.24 -22.20
C ASN A 93 -18.33 4.98 -21.78
N ASN A 94 -18.54 4.53 -20.55
CA ASN A 94 -19.85 4.22 -20.02
C ASN A 94 -19.97 4.69 -18.56
N ASN A 95 -20.74 5.76 -18.36
CA ASN A 95 -20.92 6.39 -17.04
C ASN A 95 -21.78 5.58 -16.06
N GLN A 96 -22.31 4.42 -16.47
CA GLN A 96 -23.01 3.49 -15.59
C GLN A 96 -22.07 2.43 -14.99
N LEU A 97 -20.85 2.30 -15.52
CA LEU A 97 -19.88 1.28 -15.13
C LEU A 97 -18.79 1.85 -14.23
N TYR A 98 -18.44 1.11 -13.18
CA TYR A 98 -17.27 1.43 -12.34
C TYR A 98 -15.97 1.20 -13.10
N THR A 99 -14.87 1.82 -12.65
CA THR A 99 -13.53 1.69 -13.26
C THR A 99 -13.13 0.23 -13.52
N SER A 100 -13.43 -0.69 -12.59
CA SER A 100 -13.12 -2.12 -12.69
C SER A 100 -13.91 -2.87 -13.77
N GLN A 101 -14.99 -2.27 -14.28
CA GLN A 101 -15.86 -2.83 -15.33
C GLN A 101 -15.59 -2.18 -16.71
N GLN A 102 -14.74 -1.14 -16.75
CA GLN A 102 -14.34 -0.48 -17.98
C GLN A 102 -13.35 -1.34 -18.76
N GLN A 103 -13.19 -1.06 -20.06
CA GLN A 103 -12.28 -1.82 -20.91
C GLN A 103 -10.82 -1.53 -20.54
N PRO A 104 -9.98 -2.55 -20.27
CA PRO A 104 -8.54 -2.36 -20.12
C PRO A 104 -7.93 -1.83 -21.42
N ALA A 105 -7.08 -0.81 -21.31
CA ALA A 105 -6.50 -0.09 -22.44
C ALA A 105 -4.96 -0.04 -22.39
N PHE A 106 -4.31 -0.89 -21.58
CA PHE A 106 -2.86 -0.89 -21.47
C PHE A 106 -2.18 -1.18 -22.82
N ASN A 107 -2.76 -1.98 -23.70
CA ASN A 107 -2.19 -2.24 -25.04
C ASN A 107 -2.36 -1.07 -26.03
N GLU A 108 -3.19 -0.08 -25.71
CA GLU A 108 -3.47 1.09 -26.57
C GLU A 108 -2.40 2.18 -26.49
N PHE A 109 -1.35 1.95 -25.70
CA PHE A 109 -0.24 2.89 -25.52
C PHE A 109 1.09 2.25 -25.91
N SER A 110 2.02 3.07 -26.39
CA SER A 110 3.44 2.75 -26.47
C SER A 110 4.12 3.25 -25.20
N TYR A 111 5.12 2.51 -24.73
CA TYR A 111 5.75 2.74 -23.44
C TYR A 111 7.26 2.88 -23.59
N TYR A 112 7.85 3.83 -22.87
CA TYR A 112 9.30 4.00 -22.74
C TYR A 112 9.67 4.30 -21.29
N GLY A 113 10.74 3.70 -20.78
CA GLY A 113 11.23 3.90 -19.41
C GLY A 113 10.99 2.69 -18.50
N ASP A 114 10.76 2.95 -17.22
CA ASP A 114 10.75 1.95 -16.13
C ASP A 114 9.47 1.11 -16.06
N VAL A 115 8.85 0.77 -17.19
CA VAL A 115 7.67 -0.09 -17.21
C VAL A 115 7.91 -1.32 -18.08
N TYR A 116 7.59 -2.47 -17.53
CA TYR A 116 7.59 -3.73 -18.26
C TYR A 116 6.14 -4.12 -18.51
N GLN A 117 5.74 -4.30 -19.77
CA GLN A 117 4.41 -4.79 -20.05
C GLN A 117 4.34 -6.29 -19.71
N THR A 118 3.74 -6.62 -18.57
CA THR A 118 3.53 -8.01 -18.15
C THR A 118 2.12 -8.50 -18.43
N SER A 119 1.19 -7.59 -18.74
CA SER A 119 -0.20 -7.93 -19.07
C SER A 119 -0.85 -6.88 -19.99
N SER A 120 -2.06 -7.17 -20.47
CA SER A 120 -2.92 -6.22 -21.19
C SER A 120 -3.70 -5.27 -20.28
N ILE A 121 -3.60 -5.44 -18.95
CA ILE A 121 -4.44 -4.75 -17.97
C ILE A 121 -3.63 -3.71 -17.20
N CYS A 122 -2.50 -4.14 -16.62
CA CYS A 122 -1.61 -3.29 -15.83
C CYS A 122 -0.14 -3.68 -16.03
N GLY A 123 0.77 -2.73 -15.79
CA GLY A 123 2.21 -2.96 -15.68
C GLY A 123 2.71 -2.77 -14.25
N PRO A 124 3.70 -3.55 -13.77
CA PRO A 124 4.35 -3.29 -12.49
C PRO A 124 5.02 -1.92 -12.44
N VAL A 125 5.01 -1.32 -11.24
CA VAL A 125 5.73 -0.09 -10.91
C VAL A 125 6.85 -0.45 -9.94
N THR A 126 8.09 -0.38 -10.42
CA THR A 126 9.27 -0.61 -9.59
C THR A 126 9.97 0.72 -9.37
N PHE A 127 9.97 1.20 -8.13
CA PHE A 127 10.67 2.42 -7.78
C PHE A 127 12.16 2.14 -7.55
N ASN A 128 13.01 2.84 -8.29
CA ASN A 128 14.46 2.84 -8.07
C ASN A 128 14.78 3.62 -6.80
N TYR A 129 15.43 2.98 -5.83
CA TYR A 129 15.78 3.60 -4.55
C TYR A 129 17.25 4.02 -4.52
N SER A 130 17.52 5.29 -4.24
CA SER A 130 18.88 5.82 -4.07
C SER A 130 18.89 7.04 -3.15
N ASN A 131 19.90 7.14 -2.28
CA ASN A 131 20.13 8.31 -1.42
C ASN A 131 18.89 8.78 -0.62
N GLY A 132 18.07 7.86 -0.11
CA GLY A 132 16.88 8.20 0.69
C GLY A 132 15.68 8.64 -0.13
N GLN A 133 15.70 8.43 -1.45
CA GLN A 133 14.63 8.79 -2.38
C GLN A 133 14.26 7.63 -3.29
N TYR A 134 12.99 7.62 -3.69
CA TYR A 134 12.43 6.74 -4.72
C TYR A 134 12.27 7.51 -6.02
N PHE A 135 12.54 6.83 -7.13
CA PHE A 135 12.45 7.37 -8.49
C PHE A 135 11.72 6.37 -9.39
N TYR A 136 10.79 6.87 -10.20
CA TYR A 136 10.11 6.10 -11.24
C TYR A 136 9.78 7.04 -12.39
N LYS A 137 10.02 6.61 -13.63
CA LYS A 137 9.66 7.41 -14.81
C LYS A 137 9.23 6.53 -15.97
N VAL A 138 8.04 6.82 -16.51
CA VAL A 138 7.54 6.20 -17.74
C VAL A 138 6.91 7.25 -18.66
N ALA A 139 7.15 7.11 -19.95
CA ALA A 139 6.43 7.81 -21.02
C ALA A 139 5.36 6.89 -21.61
N LEU A 140 4.16 7.44 -21.77
CA LEU A 140 3.02 6.83 -22.43
C LEU A 140 2.67 7.64 -23.68
N ILE A 141 2.53 6.96 -24.82
CA ILE A 141 2.12 7.58 -26.08
C ILE A 141 0.87 6.87 -26.58
N PRO A 142 -0.30 7.54 -26.69
CA PRO A 142 -1.53 6.91 -27.12
C PRO A 142 -1.46 6.54 -28.62
N LYS A 143 -1.97 5.36 -28.95
CA LYS A 143 -2.13 4.87 -30.34
C LYS A 143 -3.52 5.14 -30.90
N ASN A 144 -4.50 5.38 -30.03
CA ASN A 144 -5.91 5.55 -30.39
C ASN A 144 -6.51 6.77 -29.68
N THR A 145 -7.52 7.38 -30.31
CA THR A 145 -8.37 8.39 -29.66
C THR A 145 -9.33 7.74 -28.66
N GLY A 146 -9.81 8.53 -27.69
CA GLY A 146 -10.73 8.07 -26.66
C GLY A 146 -10.60 8.84 -25.36
N VAL A 147 -11.38 8.47 -24.35
CA VAL A 147 -11.21 8.96 -22.98
C VAL A 147 -10.60 7.83 -22.16
N PHE A 148 -9.51 8.14 -21.47
CA PHE A 148 -8.72 7.16 -20.72
C PHE A 148 -8.59 7.61 -19.27
N ASN A 149 -8.54 6.63 -18.37
CA ASN A 149 -8.19 6.82 -16.98
C ASN A 149 -6.95 6.00 -16.63
N ILE A 150 -5.97 6.64 -16.02
CA ILE A 150 -4.78 6.01 -15.45
C ILE A 150 -4.94 5.95 -13.94
N PHE A 151 -4.66 4.81 -13.32
CA PHE A 151 -4.64 4.69 -11.88
C PHE A 151 -3.51 3.77 -11.43
N VAL A 152 -2.91 4.08 -10.28
CA VAL A 152 -1.92 3.22 -9.65
C VAL A 152 -2.64 2.31 -8.68
N ASN A 153 -2.74 1.04 -9.06
CA ASN A 153 -3.33 0.02 -8.23
C ASN A 153 -2.35 -0.40 -7.13
N ARG A 154 -2.87 -0.44 -5.92
CA ARG A 154 -2.16 -0.95 -4.75
C ARG A 154 -2.10 -2.48 -4.80
N PRO A 155 -1.09 -3.09 -4.18
CA PRO A 155 -1.06 -4.54 -3.99
C PRO A 155 -2.28 -4.97 -3.17
N VAL A 156 -3.09 -5.84 -3.79
CA VAL A 156 -4.19 -6.55 -3.17
C VAL A 156 -4.00 -8.04 -3.42
N ASP A 157 -4.42 -8.87 -2.48
CA ASP A 157 -4.46 -10.32 -2.64
C ASP A 157 -5.51 -10.75 -3.68
N LEU A 158 -5.65 -12.06 -3.89
CA LEU A 158 -6.61 -12.63 -4.85
C LEU A 158 -8.08 -12.37 -4.48
N HIS A 159 -8.35 -11.94 -3.25
CA HIS A 159 -9.68 -11.66 -2.72
C HIS A 159 -10.00 -10.16 -2.66
N GLY A 160 -9.06 -9.30 -3.06
CA GLY A 160 -9.21 -7.84 -3.04
C GLY A 160 -8.92 -7.21 -1.67
N PHE A 161 -8.38 -7.97 -0.73
CA PHE A 161 -7.86 -7.46 0.54
C PHE A 161 -6.42 -6.96 0.37
N PRO A 162 -5.92 -6.10 1.28
CA PRO A 162 -4.50 -5.73 1.28
C PRO A 162 -3.63 -6.99 1.22
N ASP A 163 -2.64 -7.01 0.33
CA ASP A 163 -1.76 -8.18 0.17
C ASP A 163 -1.09 -8.51 1.51
N GLU A 164 -1.47 -9.64 2.11
CA GLU A 164 -0.92 -10.13 3.39
C GLU A 164 0.61 -10.32 3.34
N GLN A 165 1.20 -10.33 2.14
CA GLN A 165 2.63 -10.38 1.95
C GLN A 165 3.35 -9.04 2.20
N ILE A 166 2.63 -7.96 2.56
CA ILE A 166 3.26 -6.70 2.94
C ILE A 166 3.52 -6.68 4.44
N ASP A 167 4.77 -6.94 4.79
CA ASP A 167 5.25 -6.87 6.16
C ASP A 167 5.94 -5.53 6.45
N LEU A 168 5.33 -4.72 7.32
CA LEU A 168 5.88 -3.44 7.77
C LEU A 168 6.79 -3.60 9.00
N VAL A 169 6.77 -4.75 9.69
CA VAL A 169 7.51 -4.98 10.94
C VAL A 169 9.02 -4.77 10.79
N PRO A 170 9.68 -5.16 9.67
CA PRO A 170 11.11 -4.90 9.49
C PRO A 170 11.47 -3.42 9.37
N TYR A 171 10.50 -2.57 9.03
CA TYR A 171 10.73 -1.15 8.71
C TYR A 171 10.24 -0.22 9.82
N ILE A 172 9.21 -0.61 10.56
CA ILE A 172 8.52 0.24 11.53
C ILE A 172 8.48 -0.41 12.90
N ASN A 173 9.03 0.28 13.89
CA ASN A 173 8.92 -0.10 15.30
C ASN A 173 7.96 0.87 16.02
N LEU A 174 6.77 0.39 16.36
CA LEU A 174 5.76 1.16 17.10
C LEU A 174 5.90 1.07 18.62
N GLY A 175 6.84 0.25 19.12
CA GLY A 175 7.04 0.02 20.54
C GLY A 175 5.90 -0.76 21.19
N VAL A 176 5.54 -0.35 22.41
CA VAL A 176 4.61 -1.05 23.28
C VAL A 176 3.52 -0.08 23.74
N ALA A 177 2.28 -0.55 23.82
CA ALA A 177 1.15 0.18 24.37
C ALA A 177 1.30 0.45 25.88
N SER A 178 0.51 1.38 26.41
CA SER A 178 0.53 1.71 27.85
C SER A 178 0.16 0.54 28.76
N ASP A 179 -0.57 -0.45 28.23
CA ASP A 179 -0.94 -1.68 28.94
C ASP A 179 0.10 -2.81 28.78
N GLY A 180 1.23 -2.57 28.11
CA GLY A 180 2.29 -3.55 27.90
C GLY A 180 2.12 -4.43 26.65
N ARG A 181 1.08 -4.25 25.83
CA ARG A 181 0.92 -4.98 24.56
C ARG A 181 1.91 -4.48 23.50
N LYS A 182 2.51 -5.40 22.75
CA LYS A 182 3.33 -5.05 21.58
C LYS A 182 2.43 -4.41 20.50
N LYS A 183 2.87 -3.30 19.90
CA LYS A 183 2.19 -2.71 18.74
C LYS A 183 2.79 -3.26 17.44
N ILE A 184 1.96 -3.81 16.57
CA ILE A 184 2.37 -4.39 15.28
C ILE A 184 1.83 -3.50 14.15
N PRO A 185 2.69 -2.89 13.32
CA PRO A 185 2.25 -2.15 12.15
C PRO A 185 1.66 -3.11 11.12
N VAL A 186 0.46 -2.80 10.62
CA VAL A 186 -0.24 -3.58 9.59
C VAL A 186 -0.44 -2.69 8.38
N TYR A 187 -0.02 -3.17 7.22
CA TYR A 187 -0.31 -2.48 5.96
C TYR A 187 -1.82 -2.49 5.68
N GLU A 188 -2.37 -1.32 5.45
CA GLU A 188 -3.75 -1.17 4.99
C GLU A 188 -3.79 -0.66 3.54
N ALA A 189 -3.05 0.42 3.25
CA ALA A 189 -3.05 0.98 1.91
C ALA A 189 -1.80 1.83 1.59
N PHE A 190 -1.44 1.83 0.30
CA PHE A 190 -0.69 2.91 -0.31
C PHE A 190 -1.66 3.78 -1.10
N LEU A 191 -1.83 5.02 -0.66
CA LEU A 191 -2.68 6.00 -1.32
C LEU A 191 -1.81 6.83 -2.27
N PHE A 192 -1.85 6.49 -3.55
CA PHE A 192 -1.18 7.28 -4.57
C PHE A 192 -1.93 8.60 -4.78
N ILE A 193 -1.23 9.72 -4.69
CA ILE A 193 -1.78 11.06 -4.90
C ILE A 193 -1.21 11.61 -6.20
N VAL A 194 -2.03 11.68 -7.23
CA VAL A 194 -1.64 12.16 -8.55
C VAL A 194 -1.80 13.68 -8.61
N ASN A 195 -0.73 14.38 -9.00
CA ASN A 195 -0.70 15.83 -9.23
C ASN A 195 -1.31 16.64 -8.07
N ASN A 196 -1.07 16.22 -6.82
CA ASN A 196 -1.66 16.83 -5.61
C ASN A 196 -3.19 16.90 -5.65
N GLY A 197 -3.85 15.94 -6.30
CA GLY A 197 -5.31 15.89 -6.48
C GLY A 197 -5.81 16.55 -7.77
N SER A 198 -4.94 17.12 -8.61
CA SER A 198 -5.30 17.64 -9.93
C SER A 198 -5.38 16.52 -10.98
N THR A 199 -6.50 15.79 -10.96
CA THR A 199 -6.69 14.49 -11.65
C THR A 199 -7.66 14.51 -12.83
N ASN A 200 -8.27 15.66 -13.11
CA ASN A 200 -9.38 15.79 -14.06
C ASN A 200 -10.59 14.91 -13.70
N PHE A 201 -10.89 14.78 -12.40
CA PHE A 201 -11.97 13.93 -11.91
C PHE A 201 -13.37 14.32 -12.42
N GLU A 202 -13.60 15.59 -12.76
CA GLU A 202 -14.85 15.99 -13.41
C GLU A 202 -15.04 15.35 -14.78
N LEU A 203 -13.96 15.17 -15.55
CA LEU A 203 -14.00 14.42 -16.80
C LEU A 203 -14.28 12.93 -16.53
N PHE A 204 -13.67 12.34 -15.49
CA PHE A 204 -13.94 10.96 -15.09
C PHE A 204 -15.44 10.73 -14.86
N LYS A 205 -16.10 11.58 -14.06
CA LYS A 205 -17.53 11.47 -13.74
C LYS A 205 -18.46 11.53 -14.95
N GLN A 206 -18.00 12.11 -16.06
CA GLN A 206 -18.77 12.15 -17.31
C GLN A 206 -18.78 10.79 -18.02
N TYR A 207 -17.77 9.95 -17.82
CA TYR A 207 -17.53 8.73 -18.60
C TYR A 207 -17.43 7.44 -17.79
N ALA A 208 -17.42 7.53 -16.47
CA ALA A 208 -17.40 6.38 -15.56
C ALA A 208 -18.22 6.68 -14.29
N LYS A 209 -18.71 5.61 -13.65
CA LYS A 209 -19.39 5.68 -12.36
C LYS A 209 -18.34 5.71 -11.24
N PRO A 210 -18.29 6.74 -10.39
CA PRO A 210 -17.44 6.74 -9.21
C PRO A 210 -17.85 5.65 -8.22
N GLY A 211 -16.87 5.01 -7.59
CA GLY A 211 -17.08 4.13 -6.45
C GLY A 211 -17.64 4.89 -5.25
N THR A 212 -18.43 4.23 -4.41
CA THR A 212 -19.05 4.85 -3.23
C THR A 212 -18.12 4.92 -2.02
N ASP A 213 -17.23 3.92 -1.87
CA ASP A 213 -16.40 3.76 -0.66
C ASP A 213 -14.92 4.11 -0.91
N ILE A 214 -14.56 4.35 -2.17
CA ILE A 214 -13.18 4.45 -2.68
C ILE A 214 -12.89 5.88 -3.22
N VAL A 215 -13.86 6.80 -3.05
CA VAL A 215 -13.87 8.16 -3.63
C VAL A 215 -12.53 8.89 -3.49
N PRO A 216 -11.85 8.93 -2.32
CA PRO A 216 -10.58 9.66 -2.21
C PRO A 216 -9.48 9.10 -3.11
N SER A 217 -9.46 7.79 -3.36
CA SER A 217 -8.44 7.17 -4.20
C SER A 217 -8.73 7.25 -5.69
N GLU A 218 -10.01 7.30 -6.10
CA GLU A 218 -10.34 7.60 -7.50
C GLU A 218 -10.16 9.10 -7.79
N GLU A 219 -10.67 9.96 -6.91
CA GLU A 219 -10.57 11.41 -7.06
C GLU A 219 -9.13 11.90 -7.03
N LYS A 220 -8.29 11.37 -6.13
CA LYS A 220 -6.91 11.84 -5.98
C LYS A 220 -5.85 10.93 -6.59
N GLY A 221 -6.15 9.65 -6.79
CA GLY A 221 -5.17 8.64 -7.22
C GLY A 221 -5.31 8.17 -8.66
N SER A 222 -6.28 8.72 -9.40
CA SER A 222 -6.43 8.47 -10.84
C SER A 222 -6.16 9.73 -11.66
N PHE A 223 -6.02 9.62 -12.97
CA PHE A 223 -5.85 10.75 -13.88
C PHE A 223 -6.58 10.47 -15.17
N THR A 224 -7.55 11.34 -15.48
CA THR A 224 -8.39 11.18 -16.66
C THR A 224 -8.03 12.20 -17.74
N PHE A 225 -8.02 11.77 -19.00
CA PHE A 225 -7.73 12.63 -20.13
C PHE A 225 -8.40 12.09 -21.40
N ARG A 226 -8.59 12.97 -22.38
CA ARG A 226 -9.13 12.68 -23.69
C ARG A 226 -8.01 12.77 -24.72
N VAL A 227 -7.86 11.74 -25.53
CA VAL A 227 -6.99 11.74 -26.71
C VAL A 227 -7.82 12.11 -27.93
N VAL A 228 -7.36 13.15 -28.64
CA VAL A 228 -7.94 13.66 -29.89
C VAL A 228 -6.94 13.51 -31.04
N GLU A 229 -7.41 13.75 -32.28
CA GLU A 229 -6.55 13.78 -33.48
C GLU A 229 -5.62 14.98 -33.54
#